data_AF-A0A285MWU2-F1
#
_entry.id   AF-A0A285MWU2-F1
#
_cell.length_a   1.000
_cell.length_b   1.000
_cell.length_c   1.000
_cell.angle_alpha   90.00
_cell.angle_beta   90.00
_cell.angle_gamma   90.00
#
_symmetry.space_group_name_H-M   'P 1'
#
loop_
_entity.id
_entity.type
_entity.pdbx_description
1 polymer ?
#
loop_
_entity_poly.entity_id
_entity_poly.type
_entity_poly.pdbx_seq_one_letter_code
_entity_poly.pdbx_strand_id
1 'polypeptide(L)'
;MFMKKIGFALSVCILIIGCAKKDTTFLITENSVGPLLETTTVADLETIFTQDSIVMDSVNFKTGKIQVYEKGGKHLLTFTPGSDSIPTIGNIRVFDPRYKTSTGISLYSTFRDVQENYSIKKIVTTLNSVVIFPKQSNLYFTIDKEELPSNLRYTSSKIEAVQIPPTAKIKYLMLGWE
;
A
#
# COMPACT_ATOMS: atom_id res chain seq x y z
N MET A 1 18.65 60.57 -44.22
CA MET A 1 18.98 60.10 -42.86
C MET A 1 17.69 60.07 -42.06
N PHE A 2 17.05 58.90 -41.92
CA PHE A 2 16.25 58.47 -40.75
C PHE A 2 15.75 57.03 -41.01
N MET A 3 16.25 56.10 -40.20
CA MET A 3 15.90 54.68 -40.13
C MET A 3 14.47 54.44 -39.62
N LYS A 4 13.93 53.25 -39.93
CA LYS A 4 13.28 52.25 -39.03
C LYS A 4 11.99 51.70 -39.67
N LYS A 5 11.59 50.44 -39.54
CA LYS A 5 12.14 49.18 -39.01
C LYS A 5 11.18 48.09 -39.52
N ILE A 6 11.73 46.96 -39.97
CA ILE A 6 10.99 45.76 -40.35
C ILE A 6 10.33 45.16 -39.10
N GLY A 7 9.04 44.83 -39.16
CA GLY A 7 8.31 44.16 -38.09
C GLY A 7 7.69 42.87 -38.59
N PHE A 8 8.46 41.79 -38.63
CA PHE A 8 7.95 40.43 -38.86
C PHE A 8 7.48 39.87 -37.51
N ALA A 9 6.16 39.78 -37.31
CA ALA A 9 5.58 39.24 -36.09
C ALA A 9 5.68 37.71 -36.09
N LEU A 10 6.72 37.18 -35.44
CA LEU A 10 6.87 35.75 -35.19
C LEU A 10 6.04 35.38 -33.96
N SER A 11 4.83 34.88 -34.17
CA SER A 11 4.00 34.30 -33.11
C SER A 11 4.57 32.94 -32.70
N VAL A 12 5.42 32.93 -31.67
CA VAL A 12 5.93 31.71 -31.04
C VAL A 12 4.81 31.06 -30.24
N CYS A 13 4.28 29.94 -30.74
CA CYS A 13 3.34 29.10 -30.01
C CYS A 13 4.13 28.29 -28.98
N ILE A 14 4.13 28.74 -27.72
CA ILE A 14 4.73 27.99 -26.61
C ILE A 14 3.80 26.84 -26.27
N LEU A 15 4.16 25.63 -26.73
CA LEU A 15 3.56 24.39 -26.25
C LEU A 15 4.02 24.17 -24.80
N ILE A 16 3.18 24.61 -23.86
CA ILE A 16 3.25 24.21 -22.45
C ILE A 16 2.95 22.71 -22.33
N ILE A 17 3.98 21.89 -22.49
CA ILE A 17 3.91 20.48 -22.09
C ILE A 17 3.94 20.49 -20.56
N GLY A 18 2.79 20.69 -19.94
CA GLY A 18 2.60 20.50 -18.51
C GLY A 18 2.84 19.02 -18.20
N CYS A 19 3.98 18.71 -17.59
CA CYS A 19 4.21 17.40 -16.99
C CYS A 19 3.22 17.27 -15.82
N ALA A 20 2.05 16.68 -16.08
CA ALA A 20 1.10 16.35 -15.03
C ALA A 20 1.81 15.38 -14.08
N LYS A 21 2.24 15.87 -12.91
CA LYS A 21 2.81 15.02 -11.88
C LYS A 21 1.78 13.96 -11.55
N LYS A 22 2.13 12.69 -11.77
CA LYS A 22 1.27 11.56 -11.42
C LYS A 22 1.01 11.63 -9.92
N ASP A 23 -0.25 11.68 -9.53
CA ASP A 23 -0.63 11.63 -8.12
C ASP A 23 -0.30 10.24 -7.57
N THR A 24 0.62 10.19 -6.61
CA THR A 24 1.08 8.96 -5.94
C THR A 24 0.56 8.85 -4.52
N THR A 25 -0.32 9.74 -4.07
CA THR A 25 -0.79 9.83 -2.67
C THR A 25 -1.33 8.50 -2.14
N PHE A 26 -2.03 7.75 -3.00
CA PHE A 26 -2.62 6.46 -2.69
C PHE A 26 -2.01 5.30 -3.50
N LEU A 27 -0.82 5.49 -4.05
CA LEU A 27 -0.13 4.46 -4.81
C LEU A 27 0.72 3.59 -3.88
N ILE A 28 0.61 2.27 -4.04
CA ILE A 28 1.50 1.29 -3.41
C ILE A 28 2.44 0.73 -4.47
N THR A 29 3.73 0.76 -4.17
CA THR A 29 4.79 0.10 -4.94
C THR A 29 5.55 -0.86 -4.01
N GLU A 30 6.55 -1.56 -4.53
CA GLU A 30 7.39 -2.44 -3.71
C GLU A 30 8.18 -1.67 -2.63
N ASN A 31 8.46 -0.38 -2.87
CA ASN A 31 9.35 0.42 -2.03
C ASN A 31 8.65 1.68 -1.49
N SER A 32 7.34 1.84 -1.73
CA SER A 32 6.57 2.99 -1.25
C SER A 32 5.10 2.69 -0.98
N VAL A 33 4.53 3.40 0.00
CA VAL A 33 3.09 3.44 0.29
C VAL A 33 2.64 4.89 0.42
N GLY A 34 2.04 5.43 -0.64
CA GLY A 34 1.71 6.84 -0.71
C GLY A 34 2.97 7.71 -0.57
N PRO A 35 3.02 8.61 0.43
CA PRO A 35 4.21 9.43 0.70
C PRO A 35 5.35 8.68 1.40
N LEU A 36 5.12 7.45 1.89
CA LEU A 36 6.12 6.68 2.63
C LEU A 36 7.07 5.95 1.70
N LEU A 37 8.34 5.90 2.06
CA LEU A 37 9.40 5.11 1.42
C LEU A 37 9.91 4.04 2.39
N GLU A 38 10.58 3.01 1.88
CA GLU A 38 11.21 1.98 2.71
C GLU A 38 12.23 2.53 3.73
N THR A 39 12.81 3.69 3.43
CA THR A 39 13.76 4.40 4.30
C THR A 39 13.09 5.36 5.29
N THR A 40 11.76 5.53 5.23
CA THR A 40 11.03 6.43 6.13
C THR A 40 11.14 5.91 7.57
N THR A 41 11.57 6.79 8.46
CA THR A 41 11.69 6.49 9.89
C THR A 41 10.35 6.69 10.60
N VAL A 42 10.21 6.06 11.78
CA VAL A 42 9.04 6.30 12.64
C VAL A 42 8.89 7.78 13.02
N ALA A 43 10.00 8.51 13.19
CA ALA A 43 9.99 9.93 13.55
C ALA A 43 9.46 10.81 12.40
N ASP A 44 9.68 10.42 11.15
CA ASP A 44 9.21 11.18 9.98
C ASP A 44 7.68 11.19 9.86
N LEU A 45 6.99 10.23 10.50
CA LEU A 45 5.54 10.08 10.41
C LEU A 45 4.79 11.35 10.84
N GLU A 46 5.24 12.05 11.89
CA GLU A 46 4.62 13.31 12.35
C GLU A 46 4.67 14.42 11.30
N THR A 47 5.72 14.43 10.48
CA THR A 47 5.87 15.39 9.38
C THR A 47 5.05 14.97 8.16
N ILE A 48 5.11 13.68 7.80
CA ILE A 48 4.41 13.14 6.63
C ILE A 48 2.89 13.23 6.80
N PHE A 49 2.39 12.93 7.99
CA PHE A 49 0.97 12.89 8.33
C PHE A 49 0.55 14.10 9.18
N THR A 50 1.12 15.28 8.91
CA THR A 50 0.87 16.51 9.68
C THR A 50 -0.60 16.95 9.72
N GLN A 51 -1.41 16.50 8.76
CA GLN A 51 -2.85 16.78 8.71
C GLN A 51 -3.72 15.69 9.35
N ASP A 52 -3.13 14.60 9.78
CA ASP A 52 -3.80 13.42 10.29
C ASP A 52 -3.53 13.24 11.79
N SER A 53 -4.25 12.33 12.41
CA SER A 53 -4.05 11.96 13.82
C SER A 53 -3.22 10.68 13.90
N ILE A 54 -2.10 10.75 14.62
CA ILE A 54 -1.23 9.60 14.89
C ILE A 54 -1.47 9.11 16.32
N VAL A 55 -1.74 7.82 16.46
CA VAL A 55 -1.88 7.15 17.76
C VAL A 55 -0.76 6.12 17.89
N MET A 56 0.07 6.29 18.92
CA MET A 56 1.20 5.43 19.22
C MET A 56 1.13 4.95 20.68
N ASP A 57 1.60 3.74 20.93
CA ASP A 57 1.82 3.26 22.29
C ASP A 57 2.98 4.05 22.93
N SER A 58 2.65 4.89 23.92
CA SER A 58 3.63 5.74 24.62
C SER A 58 4.62 4.95 25.46
N VAL A 59 4.32 3.69 25.80
CA VAL A 59 5.18 2.83 26.62
C VAL A 59 6.13 2.03 25.74
N ASN A 60 5.69 1.60 24.55
CA ASN A 60 6.45 0.74 23.64
C ASN A 60 6.72 1.43 22.30
N PHE A 61 7.38 2.58 22.28
CA PHE A 61 7.59 3.34 21.03
C PHE A 61 8.35 2.57 19.92
N LYS A 62 9.19 1.60 20.28
CA LYS A 62 9.98 0.80 19.31
C LYS A 62 9.27 -0.45 18.79
N THR A 63 8.24 -0.93 19.47
CA THR A 63 7.60 -2.23 19.16
C THR A 63 6.08 -2.16 19.09
N GLY A 64 5.51 -1.06 19.59
CA GLY A 64 4.09 -0.77 19.58
C GLY A 64 3.60 -0.46 18.18
N LYS A 65 2.32 -0.76 17.94
CA LYS A 65 1.66 -0.40 16.69
C LYS A 65 1.43 1.11 16.65
N ILE A 66 1.66 1.68 15.48
CA ILE A 66 1.40 3.09 15.20
C ILE A 66 0.21 3.14 14.25
N GLN A 67 -0.81 3.92 14.57
CA GLN A 67 -2.05 4.00 13.79
C GLN A 67 -2.24 5.43 13.30
N VAL A 68 -2.61 5.59 12.03
CA VAL A 68 -2.88 6.90 11.42
C VAL A 68 -4.35 6.99 11.04
N TYR A 69 -4.99 8.10 11.42
CA TYR A 69 -6.39 8.38 11.16
C TYR A 69 -6.57 9.72 10.45
N GLU A 70 -7.44 9.74 9.45
CA GLU A 70 -7.87 10.97 8.80
C GLU A 70 -8.67 11.84 9.77
N LYS A 71 -8.72 13.16 9.52
CA LYS A 71 -9.67 14.05 10.21
C LYS A 71 -11.09 13.48 10.08
N GLY A 72 -11.73 13.23 11.22
CA GLY A 72 -13.03 12.54 11.28
C GLY A 72 -12.96 11.09 11.75
N GLY A 73 -11.76 10.55 12.01
CA GLY A 73 -11.57 9.28 12.71
C GLY A 73 -11.50 8.04 11.80
N LYS A 74 -11.43 8.21 10.48
CA LYS A 74 -11.27 7.09 9.55
C LYS A 74 -9.86 6.53 9.63
N HIS A 75 -9.72 5.23 9.92
CA HIS A 75 -8.42 4.55 9.99
C HIS A 75 -7.79 4.42 8.60
N LEU A 76 -6.57 4.93 8.44
CA LEU A 76 -5.85 4.93 7.17
C LEU A 76 -4.86 3.76 7.08
N LEU A 77 -3.90 3.75 8.00
CA LEU A 77 -2.76 2.84 8.00
C LEU A 77 -2.44 2.39 9.43
N THR A 78 -1.90 1.19 9.57
CA THR A 78 -1.21 0.76 10.79
C THR A 78 0.21 0.36 10.45
N PHE A 79 1.17 0.84 11.22
CA PHE A 79 2.58 0.52 11.09
C PHE A 79 3.06 -0.34 12.25
N THR A 80 3.98 -1.24 11.94
CA THR A 80 4.84 -1.90 12.91
C THR A 80 6.26 -1.45 12.65
N PRO A 81 6.96 -0.85 13.64
CA PRO A 81 8.36 -0.45 13.48
C PRO A 81 9.28 -1.64 13.20
N GLY A 82 10.38 -1.38 12.48
CA GLY A 82 11.51 -2.29 12.37
C GLY A 82 12.27 -2.41 13.69
N SER A 83 13.18 -3.38 13.78
CA SER A 83 13.95 -3.69 15.00
C SER A 83 15.18 -2.82 15.23
N ASP A 84 15.46 -1.88 14.32
CA ASP A 84 16.67 -1.07 14.36
C ASP A 84 16.70 -0.04 15.49
N SER A 85 17.91 0.47 15.78
CA SER A 85 18.11 1.48 16.80
C SER A 85 17.34 2.77 16.49
N ILE A 86 17.35 3.16 15.21
CA ILE A 86 16.51 4.19 14.61
C ILE A 86 15.50 3.45 13.73
N PRO A 87 14.29 3.16 14.22
CA PRO A 87 13.39 2.27 13.52
C PRO A 87 12.83 2.92 12.25
N THR A 88 13.04 2.27 11.12
CA THR A 88 12.23 2.43 9.91
C THR A 88 10.89 1.72 10.07
N ILE A 89 10.00 1.87 9.09
CA ILE A 89 8.74 1.12 9.06
C ILE A 89 9.04 -0.30 8.56
N GLY A 90 8.79 -1.32 9.38
CA GLY A 90 8.98 -2.72 8.96
C GLY A 90 7.74 -3.30 8.28
N ASN A 91 6.55 -2.98 8.81
CA ASN A 91 5.30 -3.47 8.22
C ASN A 91 4.22 -2.40 8.17
N ILE A 92 3.48 -2.40 7.06
CA ILE A 92 2.34 -1.53 6.81
C ILE A 92 1.11 -2.38 6.55
N ARG A 93 0.02 -2.07 7.25
CA ARG A 93 -1.32 -2.57 6.95
C ARG A 93 -2.18 -1.42 6.46
N VAL A 94 -2.83 -1.64 5.32
CA VAL A 94 -3.71 -0.68 4.67
C VAL A 94 -5.15 -0.89 5.11
N PHE A 95 -5.81 0.19 5.54
CA PHE A 95 -7.24 0.22 5.89
C PHE A 95 -8.04 1.13 4.98
N ASP A 96 -7.41 2.14 4.38
CA ASP A 96 -8.09 3.05 3.48
C ASP A 96 -8.23 2.47 2.05
N PRO A 97 -9.46 2.30 1.55
CA PRO A 97 -9.71 1.72 0.22
C PRO A 97 -9.22 2.57 -0.95
N ARG A 98 -8.81 3.82 -0.71
CA ARG A 98 -8.22 4.67 -1.76
C ARG A 98 -6.89 4.10 -2.28
N TYR A 99 -6.16 3.37 -1.43
CA TYR A 99 -4.86 2.79 -1.79
C TYR A 99 -4.98 1.67 -2.81
N LYS A 100 -4.11 1.71 -3.83
CA LYS A 100 -4.00 0.68 -4.87
C LYS A 100 -2.54 0.39 -5.22
N THR A 101 -2.24 -0.86 -5.54
CA THR A 101 -0.93 -1.23 -6.10
C THR A 101 -0.73 -0.63 -7.49
N SER A 102 0.51 -0.64 -8.00
CA SER A 102 0.82 -0.28 -9.39
C SER A 102 0.06 -1.12 -10.42
N THR A 103 -0.35 -2.33 -10.06
CA THR A 103 -1.19 -3.25 -10.85
C THR A 103 -2.69 -3.09 -10.60
N GLY A 104 -3.10 -2.20 -9.67
CA GLY A 104 -4.50 -1.88 -9.40
C GLY A 104 -5.17 -2.70 -8.30
N ILE A 105 -4.44 -3.60 -7.60
CA ILE A 105 -4.97 -4.37 -6.47
C ILE A 105 -5.27 -3.44 -5.29
N SER A 106 -6.42 -3.64 -4.65
CA SER A 106 -6.92 -2.85 -3.53
C SER A 106 -7.65 -3.73 -2.51
N LEU A 107 -8.16 -3.12 -1.43
CA LEU A 107 -9.00 -3.83 -0.44
C LEU A 107 -10.32 -4.37 -1.02
N TYR A 108 -10.74 -3.91 -2.20
CA TYR A 108 -11.94 -4.42 -2.88
C TYR A 108 -11.64 -5.54 -3.88
N SER A 109 -10.36 -5.89 -4.06
CA SER A 109 -9.96 -6.95 -4.96
C SER A 109 -10.27 -8.33 -4.39
N THR A 110 -10.28 -9.31 -5.28
CA THR A 110 -10.54 -10.71 -5.02
C THR A 110 -9.27 -11.54 -5.19
N PHE A 111 -9.33 -12.81 -4.81
CA PHE A 111 -8.24 -13.75 -5.06
C PHE A 111 -7.91 -13.88 -6.55
N ARG A 112 -8.92 -13.86 -7.43
CA ARG A 112 -8.72 -13.85 -8.89
C ARG A 112 -7.84 -12.69 -9.31
N ASP A 113 -8.16 -11.48 -8.88
CA ASP A 113 -7.41 -10.29 -9.27
C ASP A 113 -5.93 -10.43 -8.85
N VAL A 114 -5.68 -10.99 -7.66
CA VAL A 114 -4.32 -11.29 -7.20
C VAL A 114 -3.63 -12.29 -8.12
N GLN A 115 -4.30 -13.40 -8.48
CA GLN A 115 -3.72 -14.42 -9.37
C GLN A 115 -3.43 -13.91 -10.78
N GLU A 116 -4.23 -12.99 -11.30
CA GLU A 116 -4.05 -12.38 -12.62
C GLU A 116 -2.88 -11.38 -12.65
N ASN A 117 -2.57 -10.74 -11.52
CA ASN A 117 -1.52 -9.72 -11.42
C ASN A 117 -0.23 -10.21 -10.77
N TYR A 118 -0.27 -11.35 -10.05
CA TYR A 118 0.86 -11.86 -9.28
C TYR A 118 1.01 -13.38 -9.36
N SER A 119 2.24 -13.83 -9.61
CA SER A 119 2.60 -15.24 -9.43
C SER A 119 2.73 -15.57 -7.94
N ILE A 120 2.01 -16.57 -7.45
CA ILE A 120 2.04 -16.97 -6.04
C ILE A 120 3.35 -17.70 -5.72
N LYS A 121 4.06 -17.26 -4.66
CA LYS A 121 5.24 -17.94 -4.09
C LYS A 121 4.82 -18.98 -3.06
N LYS A 122 3.98 -18.57 -2.10
CA LYS A 122 3.48 -19.45 -1.02
C LYS A 122 2.15 -18.95 -0.48
N ILE A 123 1.39 -19.88 0.08
CA ILE A 123 0.18 -19.60 0.86
C ILE A 123 0.41 -20.19 2.25
N VAL A 124 0.12 -19.40 3.28
CA VAL A 124 0.27 -19.79 4.69
C VAL A 124 -1.11 -19.79 5.33
N THR A 125 -1.54 -20.94 5.83
CA THR A 125 -2.77 -21.05 6.63
C THR A 125 -2.47 -20.60 8.06
N THR A 126 -3.27 -19.67 8.58
CA THR A 126 -3.26 -19.24 9.98
C THR A 126 -4.50 -19.79 10.71
N LEU A 127 -4.74 -19.38 11.95
CA LEU A 127 -5.95 -19.78 12.69
C LEU A 127 -7.24 -19.39 11.94
N ASN A 128 -7.35 -18.13 11.51
CA ASN A 128 -8.59 -17.55 10.95
C ASN A 128 -8.45 -17.06 9.51
N SER A 129 -7.30 -17.23 8.88
CA SER A 129 -7.06 -16.70 7.54
C SER A 129 -6.12 -17.56 6.73
N VAL A 130 -6.03 -17.24 5.44
CA VAL A 130 -4.91 -17.63 4.57
C VAL A 130 -4.16 -16.37 4.16
N VAL A 131 -2.83 -16.43 4.17
CA VAL A 131 -1.95 -15.33 3.76
C VAL A 131 -1.23 -15.73 2.48
N ILE A 132 -1.39 -14.93 1.44
CA ILE A 132 -0.85 -15.15 0.11
C ILE A 132 0.37 -14.26 -0.06
N PHE A 133 1.51 -14.88 -0.36
CA PHE A 133 2.76 -14.21 -0.66
C PHE A 133 3.08 -14.39 -2.15
N PRO A 134 3.07 -13.32 -2.94
CA PRO A 134 3.59 -13.33 -4.31
C PRO A 134 5.09 -13.62 -4.39
N LYS A 135 5.56 -13.99 -5.59
CA LYS A 135 6.98 -14.04 -5.94
C LYS A 135 7.50 -12.62 -6.13
N GLN A 136 8.71 -12.36 -5.63
CA GLN A 136 9.44 -11.11 -5.85
C GLN A 136 8.64 -9.85 -5.48
N SER A 137 7.83 -9.93 -4.43
CA SER A 137 7.05 -8.80 -3.92
C SER A 137 7.13 -8.75 -2.41
N ASN A 138 7.16 -7.53 -1.89
CA ASN A 138 7.04 -7.16 -0.49
C ASN A 138 5.57 -7.10 -0.04
N LEU A 139 4.63 -7.16 -1.00
CA LEU A 139 3.20 -7.22 -0.75
C LEU A 139 2.78 -8.60 -0.30
N TYR A 140 1.77 -8.64 0.56
CA TYR A 140 1.07 -9.87 0.87
C TYR A 140 -0.38 -9.59 1.21
N PHE A 141 -1.22 -10.58 0.90
CA PHE A 141 -2.67 -10.42 0.95
C PHE A 141 -3.24 -11.44 1.92
N THR A 142 -4.17 -11.01 2.78
CA THR A 142 -4.86 -11.91 3.71
C THR A 142 -6.30 -12.08 3.27
N ILE A 143 -6.77 -13.32 3.22
CA ILE A 143 -8.17 -13.68 2.99
C ILE A 143 -8.70 -14.35 4.25
N ASP A 144 -9.89 -13.94 4.70
CA ASP A 144 -10.55 -14.56 5.84
C ASP A 144 -10.95 -16.00 5.50
N LYS A 145 -10.85 -16.94 6.45
CA LYS A 145 -11.32 -18.30 6.22
C LYS A 145 -12.83 -18.35 5.95
N GLU A 146 -13.60 -17.37 6.38
CA GLU A 146 -15.03 -17.27 6.04
C GLU A 146 -15.31 -17.13 4.54
N GLU A 147 -14.34 -16.66 3.75
CA GLU A 147 -14.42 -16.60 2.28
C GLU A 147 -14.17 -17.97 1.62
N LEU A 148 -13.80 -18.99 2.39
CA LEU A 148 -13.49 -20.34 1.90
C LEU A 148 -14.69 -21.29 1.99
N PRO A 149 -14.67 -22.41 1.23
CA PRO A 149 -15.59 -23.52 1.42
C PRO A 149 -15.67 -23.98 2.88
N SER A 150 -16.86 -24.38 3.33
CA SER A 150 -17.13 -24.73 4.74
C SER A 150 -16.15 -25.75 5.34
N ASN A 151 -15.74 -26.74 4.55
CA ASN A 151 -14.77 -27.77 4.94
C ASN A 151 -13.33 -27.25 5.15
N LEU A 152 -13.02 -26.03 4.70
CA LEU A 152 -11.71 -25.39 4.88
C LEU A 152 -11.71 -24.31 5.96
N ARG A 153 -12.88 -23.90 6.50
CA ARG A 153 -12.95 -22.78 7.46
C ARG A 153 -12.29 -23.05 8.80
N TYR A 154 -12.26 -24.32 9.21
CA TYR A 154 -11.74 -24.74 10.51
C TYR A 154 -10.46 -25.58 10.41
N THR A 155 -9.91 -25.76 9.20
CA THR A 155 -8.70 -26.58 9.01
C THR A 155 -7.44 -25.85 9.46
N SER A 156 -6.49 -26.58 10.05
CA SER A 156 -5.12 -26.13 10.27
C SER A 156 -4.16 -26.64 9.19
N SER A 157 -4.64 -27.47 8.26
CA SER A 157 -3.84 -28.01 7.17
C SER A 157 -3.47 -26.93 6.14
N LYS A 158 -2.44 -27.23 5.35
CA LYS A 158 -2.03 -26.40 4.22
C LYS A 158 -3.19 -26.28 3.22
N ILE A 159 -3.48 -25.05 2.81
CA ILE A 159 -4.47 -24.72 1.78
C ILE A 159 -3.70 -24.32 0.51
N GLU A 160 -4.02 -24.96 -0.60
CA GLU A 160 -3.44 -24.66 -1.90
C GLU A 160 -4.28 -23.64 -2.67
N ALA A 161 -3.66 -22.94 -3.62
CA ALA A 161 -4.31 -21.88 -4.40
C ALA A 161 -5.61 -22.35 -5.08
N VAL A 162 -5.61 -23.57 -5.63
CA VAL A 162 -6.77 -24.16 -6.32
C VAL A 162 -7.99 -24.39 -5.42
N GLN A 163 -7.80 -24.36 -4.10
CA GLN A 163 -8.87 -24.55 -3.11
C GLN A 163 -9.49 -23.22 -2.64
N ILE A 164 -8.88 -22.08 -3.00
CA ILE A 164 -9.39 -20.76 -2.65
C ILE A 164 -10.35 -20.30 -3.75
N PRO A 165 -11.61 -19.93 -3.43
CA PRO A 165 -12.53 -19.42 -4.43
C PRO A 165 -11.98 -18.17 -5.13
N PRO A 166 -12.09 -18.06 -6.45
CA PRO A 166 -11.61 -16.87 -7.17
C PRO A 166 -12.27 -15.57 -6.70
N THR A 167 -13.51 -15.65 -6.20
CA THR A 167 -14.29 -14.52 -5.68
C THR A 167 -13.98 -14.15 -4.23
N ALA A 168 -13.13 -14.91 -3.55
CA ALA A 168 -12.79 -14.67 -2.15
C ALA A 168 -12.16 -13.28 -1.99
N LYS A 169 -12.72 -12.48 -1.08
CA LYS A 169 -12.32 -11.07 -0.92
C LYS A 169 -11.03 -10.93 -0.11
N ILE A 170 -10.23 -9.93 -0.48
CA ILE A 170 -9.07 -9.53 0.32
C ILE A 170 -9.57 -8.86 1.61
N LYS A 171 -9.16 -9.42 2.75
CA LYS A 171 -9.38 -8.81 4.07
C LYS A 171 -8.32 -7.76 4.40
N TYR A 172 -7.05 -8.10 4.19
CA TYR A 172 -5.93 -7.20 4.44
C TYR A 172 -5.00 -7.12 3.24
N LEU A 173 -4.65 -5.88 2.88
CA LEU A 173 -3.54 -5.54 2.02
C LEU A 173 -2.39 -5.07 2.89
N MET A 174 -1.25 -5.76 2.82
CA MET A 174 -0.11 -5.50 3.67
C MET A 174 1.16 -5.43 2.83
N LEU A 175 2.11 -4.64 3.31
CA LEU A 175 3.44 -4.52 2.74
C LEU A 175 4.46 -4.68 3.86
N GLY A 176 5.49 -5.50 3.66
CA GLY A 176 6.59 -5.67 4.61
C GLY A 176 7.92 -5.34 3.95
N TRP A 177 8.69 -4.47 4.59
CA TRP A 177 10.09 -4.22 4.27
C TRP A 177 10.96 -4.96 5.29
N GLU A 178 12.10 -5.48 4.83
CA GLU A 178 13.11 -6.11 5.69
C GLU A 178 14.07 -5.07 6.26
#